data_AF-A0A8T6NZ96-F1
#
_entry.id   AF-A0A8T6NZ96-F1
#
_cell.length_a   1.000
_cell.length_b   1.000
_cell.length_c   1.000
_cell.angle_alpha   90.00
_cell.angle_beta   90.00
_cell.angle_gamma   90.00
#
_symmetry.space_group_name_H-M   'P 1'
#
loop_
_entity.id
_entity.type
_entity.pdbx_description
1 polymer ?
#
loop_
_entity_poly.entity_id
_entity_poly.type
_entity_poly.pdbx_seq_one_letter_code
_entity_poly.pdbx_strand_id
1 'polypeptide(L)'
;MANIVRDLADSSSYWAAVWTICPLPDVHAICDAPIGCFNLVATAVPDYTDAIPHIENITPSVITEAEVGEGTAAAVKRTYENLRDEGYLEGKRLIVISTAESEMIGSDLADLVGQLGEGSTFFHSESLSDDEWLGRDRVLQWLWETYGAEPAAALQVEPGLVNIIGPTYGCFNSPSDLLEVKRLIEGAGGRVNLVFPFESRLAEIADLARGQVNVLLYKEFGHRLAPSLGQPWLHAPIGMRSTTHFIRQLGEWLGTSDQAAAFIRQEKASTLQAVWDLWKGPQGDWFPTTSIGLAGSRTYVEGLADYLGEELGMPIAFTAPRPRQPGDLDNIGVRSLLHAGAPSFVFGSINEKIYLSEAGARQTHYIPAAFPGPIVRRATGTPFMGYRGTVYVIQEIINRLYESLYTFLPLDSGYSQGGASTQPGNLPWTDEAKATLDEAVAKLPFLAQISASRELQMRVESEARARGEVEVSADLAAEILASRNGG
;
A
#
# COMPACT_ATOMS: atom_id res chain seq x y z
N MET A 1 22.67 21.27 10.15
CA MET A 1 22.04 20.23 10.98
C MET A 1 22.12 18.93 10.20
N ALA A 2 22.44 17.80 10.85
CA ALA A 2 22.36 16.51 10.19
C ALA A 2 20.90 16.27 9.75
N ASN A 3 20.70 15.77 8.54
CA ASN A 3 19.37 15.41 8.07
C ASN A 3 18.95 14.13 8.81
N ILE A 4 18.06 14.25 9.80
CA ILE A 4 17.61 13.10 10.59
C ILE A 4 16.47 12.42 9.83
N VAL A 5 16.71 11.20 9.36
CA VAL A 5 15.67 10.32 8.85
C VAL A 5 14.98 9.68 10.04
N ARG A 6 13.70 10.04 10.28
CA ARG A 6 12.92 9.54 11.43
C ARG A 6 12.47 8.09 11.22
N ASP A 7 12.01 7.80 10.02
CA ASP A 7 11.49 6.51 9.60
C ASP A 7 11.67 6.37 8.09
N LEU A 8 11.60 5.13 7.62
CA LEU A 8 11.71 4.78 6.21
C LEU A 8 10.37 4.25 5.70
N ALA A 9 10.06 4.61 4.47
CA ALA A 9 8.85 4.16 3.77
C ALA A 9 9.09 2.93 2.89
N ASP A 10 10.34 2.72 2.49
CA ASP A 10 10.75 1.75 1.48
C ASP A 10 11.89 0.88 2.04
N SER A 11 12.03 -0.32 1.50
CA SER A 11 13.12 -1.26 1.77
C SER A 11 14.22 -1.16 0.70
N SER A 12 15.27 -1.97 0.83
CA SER A 12 16.38 -1.97 -0.12
C SER A 12 16.11 -2.83 -1.36
N SER A 13 16.91 -2.65 -2.41
CA SER A 13 16.84 -3.47 -3.61
C SER A 13 17.12 -4.97 -3.38
N TYR A 14 17.82 -5.36 -2.30
CA TYR A 14 17.90 -6.77 -1.87
C TYR A 14 16.51 -7.35 -1.54
N TRP A 15 15.68 -6.60 -0.80
CA TRP A 15 14.33 -7.04 -0.47
C TRP A 15 13.49 -7.19 -1.73
N ALA A 16 13.62 -6.24 -2.66
CA ALA A 16 12.98 -6.32 -3.96
C ALA A 16 13.38 -7.58 -4.74
N ALA A 17 14.67 -7.94 -4.77
CA ALA A 17 15.14 -9.15 -5.42
C ALA A 17 14.51 -10.40 -4.81
N VAL A 18 14.55 -10.53 -3.48
CA VAL A 18 13.94 -11.67 -2.76
C VAL A 18 12.44 -11.75 -3.05
N TRP A 19 11.71 -10.66 -2.90
CA TRP A 19 10.26 -10.61 -3.07
C TRP A 19 9.77 -10.73 -4.51
N THR A 20 10.66 -10.53 -5.50
CA THR A 20 10.38 -10.71 -6.93
C THR A 20 10.76 -12.12 -7.42
N ILE A 21 11.85 -12.68 -6.91
CA ILE A 21 12.37 -14.00 -7.32
C ILE A 21 11.65 -15.14 -6.59
N CYS A 22 11.44 -15.02 -5.27
CA CYS A 22 10.89 -16.12 -4.47
C CYS A 22 9.42 -16.52 -4.79
N PRO A 23 8.58 -15.68 -5.41
CA PRO A 23 7.32 -16.14 -5.99
C PRO A 23 7.45 -17.26 -7.04
N LEU A 24 8.62 -17.43 -7.66
CA LEU A 24 8.89 -18.49 -8.66
C LEU A 24 9.17 -19.83 -7.96
N PRO A 25 8.28 -20.84 -8.06
CA PRO A 25 8.39 -22.07 -7.27
C PRO A 25 9.48 -23.02 -7.78
N ASP A 26 9.96 -22.83 -9.00
CA ASP A 26 11.06 -23.58 -9.63
C ASP A 26 12.43 -22.89 -9.46
N VAL A 27 12.51 -21.94 -8.53
CA VAL A 27 13.76 -21.29 -8.11
C VAL A 27 14.04 -21.62 -6.65
N HIS A 28 15.31 -21.82 -6.32
CA HIS A 28 15.83 -21.66 -4.96
C HIS A 28 16.83 -20.50 -4.94
N ALA A 29 16.64 -19.57 -4.02
CA ALA A 29 17.53 -18.43 -3.84
C ALA A 29 18.58 -18.71 -2.74
N ILE A 30 19.84 -18.39 -2.99
CA ILE A 30 20.81 -18.18 -1.90
C ILE A 30 21.01 -16.68 -1.76
N CYS A 31 20.70 -16.12 -0.60
CA CYS A 31 21.12 -14.76 -0.29
C CYS A 31 22.52 -14.80 0.32
N ASP A 32 23.46 -14.10 -0.31
CA ASP A 32 24.82 -13.99 0.20
C ASP A 32 24.85 -13.01 1.38
N ALA A 33 24.53 -13.52 2.57
CA ALA A 33 24.06 -12.71 3.68
C ALA A 33 24.42 -13.31 5.05
N PRO A 34 24.60 -12.47 6.08
CA PRO A 34 24.49 -12.92 7.46
C PRO A 34 23.07 -13.43 7.75
N ILE A 35 22.94 -14.29 8.77
CA ILE A 35 21.64 -14.90 9.12
C ILE A 35 20.55 -13.87 9.47
N GLY A 36 20.92 -12.71 10.00
CA GLY A 36 19.98 -11.64 10.35
C GLY A 36 19.25 -11.04 9.14
N CYS A 37 19.97 -10.82 8.04
CA CYS A 37 19.41 -10.22 6.82
C CYS A 37 18.41 -11.16 6.13
N PHE A 38 18.67 -12.46 6.18
CA PHE A 38 17.70 -13.49 5.79
C PHE A 38 16.49 -13.50 6.72
N ASN A 39 16.71 -13.56 8.04
CA ASN A 39 15.63 -13.68 9.01
C ASN A 39 14.63 -12.51 8.88
N LEU A 40 15.10 -11.30 8.63
CA LEU A 40 14.22 -10.15 8.53
C LEU A 40 13.29 -10.22 7.30
N VAL A 41 13.84 -10.52 6.11
CA VAL A 41 13.08 -10.49 4.84
C VAL A 41 12.23 -11.75 4.60
N ALA A 42 12.72 -12.92 5.04
CA ALA A 42 12.12 -14.22 4.72
C ALA A 42 11.30 -14.85 5.86
N THR A 43 11.52 -14.41 7.11
CA THR A 43 10.87 -14.99 8.30
C THR A 43 10.08 -13.95 9.09
N ALA A 44 10.75 -12.94 9.64
CA ALA A 44 10.16 -12.00 10.58
C ALA A 44 9.05 -11.15 9.95
N VAL A 45 9.27 -10.53 8.78
CA VAL A 45 8.22 -9.74 8.14
C VAL A 45 7.01 -10.60 7.75
N PRO A 46 7.16 -11.76 7.09
CA PRO A 46 6.05 -12.69 6.86
C PRO A 46 5.29 -13.11 8.12
N ASP A 47 5.90 -13.12 9.31
CA ASP A 47 5.20 -13.43 10.57
C ASP A 47 4.30 -12.27 11.07
N TYR A 48 4.56 -11.02 10.65
CA TYR A 48 3.78 -9.84 11.08
C TYR A 48 2.67 -9.44 10.11
N THR A 49 2.62 -10.04 8.92
CA THR A 49 1.60 -9.75 7.90
C THR A 49 1.17 -11.04 7.23
N ASP A 50 -0.12 -11.24 7.01
CA ASP A 50 -0.52 -12.38 6.18
C ASP A 50 -0.20 -12.11 4.69
N ALA A 51 0.06 -10.86 4.29
CA ALA A 51 0.17 -10.45 2.89
C ALA A 51 1.33 -11.12 2.13
N ILE A 52 2.30 -11.68 2.85
CA ILE A 52 3.44 -12.42 2.31
C ILE A 52 3.31 -13.86 2.85
N PRO A 53 3.25 -14.89 1.99
CA PRO A 53 3.28 -16.26 2.46
C PRO A 53 4.65 -16.59 3.08
N HIS A 54 4.73 -17.72 3.77
CA HIS A 54 6.02 -18.25 4.18
C HIS A 54 6.91 -18.50 2.96
N ILE A 55 8.18 -18.06 3.01
CA ILE A 55 9.10 -18.12 1.87
C ILE A 55 10.06 -19.31 2.06
N GLU A 56 9.71 -20.43 1.44
CA GLU A 56 10.42 -21.72 1.63
C GLU A 56 11.67 -21.88 0.74
N ASN A 57 11.77 -21.09 -0.33
CA ASN A 57 12.77 -21.27 -1.38
C ASN A 57 13.93 -20.26 -1.30
N ILE A 58 14.36 -19.91 -0.09
CA ILE A 58 15.50 -19.03 0.15
C ILE A 58 16.36 -19.53 1.32
N THR A 59 17.68 -19.38 1.23
CA THR A 59 18.63 -19.79 2.28
C THR A 59 19.82 -18.84 2.36
N PRO A 60 20.30 -18.43 3.54
CA PRO A 60 21.48 -17.58 3.66
C PRO A 60 22.78 -18.37 3.46
N SER A 61 23.81 -17.70 2.93
CA SER A 61 25.20 -18.22 2.95
C SER A 61 25.79 -18.28 4.37
N VAL A 62 25.19 -17.53 5.30
CA VAL A 62 25.62 -17.40 6.71
C VAL A 62 27.02 -16.78 6.79
N ILE A 63 27.12 -15.54 6.28
CA ILE A 63 28.33 -14.71 6.42
C ILE A 63 28.60 -14.45 7.90
N THR A 64 29.84 -14.64 8.32
CA THR A 64 30.37 -14.33 9.65
C THR A 64 31.50 -13.30 9.55
N GLU A 65 32.17 -12.99 10.66
CA GLU A 65 33.34 -12.10 10.65
C GLU A 65 34.50 -12.64 9.79
N ALA A 66 34.60 -13.96 9.58
CA ALA A 66 35.67 -14.57 8.80
C ALA A 66 35.63 -14.14 7.33
N GLU A 67 34.44 -14.12 6.74
CA GLU A 67 34.22 -13.77 5.33
C GLU A 67 34.57 -12.30 5.01
N VAL A 68 34.73 -11.42 6.01
CA VAL A 68 35.21 -10.04 5.78
C VAL A 68 36.64 -10.01 5.24
N GLY A 69 37.48 -10.95 5.65
CA GLY A 69 38.87 -11.07 5.16
C GLY A 69 39.04 -12.08 4.03
N GLU A 70 38.22 -13.13 4.03
CA GLU A 70 38.35 -14.28 3.13
C GLU A 70 37.48 -14.17 1.86
N GLY A 71 36.50 -13.27 1.86
CA GLY A 71 35.43 -13.20 0.87
C GLY A 71 34.33 -14.23 1.13
N THR A 72 33.19 -14.09 0.45
CA THR A 72 31.97 -14.88 0.76
C THR A 72 31.79 -16.15 -0.09
N ALA A 73 32.62 -16.34 -1.12
CA ALA A 73 32.47 -17.43 -2.09
C ALA A 73 32.45 -18.83 -1.45
N ALA A 74 33.30 -19.06 -0.44
CA ALA A 74 33.33 -20.32 0.28
C ALA A 74 32.04 -20.60 1.06
N ALA A 75 31.45 -19.56 1.66
CA ALA A 75 30.20 -19.66 2.39
C ALA A 75 29.02 -20.02 1.46
N VAL A 76 28.91 -19.33 0.32
CA VAL A 76 27.90 -19.62 -0.71
C VAL A 76 28.05 -21.03 -1.26
N LYS A 77 29.28 -21.44 -1.59
CA LYS A 77 29.56 -22.80 -2.09
C LYS A 77 29.14 -23.87 -1.08
N ARG A 78 29.48 -23.68 0.20
CA ARG A 78 29.06 -24.59 1.29
C ARG A 78 27.54 -24.69 1.40
N THR A 79 26.83 -23.56 1.36
CA THR A 79 25.36 -23.56 1.40
C THR A 79 24.76 -24.28 0.19
N TYR A 80 25.30 -24.05 -1.01
CA TYR A 80 24.90 -24.79 -2.20
C TYR A 80 25.10 -26.30 -2.07
N GLU A 81 26.28 -26.74 -1.61
CA GLU A 81 26.59 -28.16 -1.44
C GLU A 81 25.64 -28.83 -0.44
N ASN A 82 25.33 -28.17 0.68
CA ASN A 82 24.35 -28.69 1.64
C ASN A 82 22.94 -28.78 1.03
N LEU A 83 22.47 -27.74 0.35
CA LEU A 83 21.14 -27.74 -0.30
C LEU A 83 21.04 -28.83 -1.38
N ARG A 84 22.12 -29.06 -2.14
CA ARG A 84 22.21 -30.13 -3.13
C ARG A 84 22.14 -31.50 -2.46
N ASP A 85 22.96 -31.72 -1.43
CA ASP A 85 23.10 -33.02 -0.78
C ASP A 85 21.84 -33.42 0.01
N GLU A 86 21.07 -32.44 0.48
CA GLU A 86 19.76 -32.64 1.13
C GLU A 86 18.58 -32.70 0.14
N GLY A 87 18.82 -32.53 -1.17
CA GLY A 87 17.81 -32.64 -2.23
C GLY A 87 16.90 -31.41 -2.40
N TYR A 88 17.16 -30.28 -1.72
CA TYR A 88 16.33 -29.07 -1.84
C TYR A 88 16.39 -28.39 -3.22
N LEU A 89 17.42 -28.69 -4.01
CA LEU A 89 17.61 -28.14 -5.36
C LEU A 89 17.00 -29.01 -6.48
N GLU A 90 16.40 -30.15 -6.15
CA GLU A 90 15.78 -31.02 -7.15
C GLU A 90 14.66 -30.29 -7.93
N GLY A 91 14.81 -30.23 -9.26
CA GLY A 91 13.85 -29.55 -10.13
C GLY A 91 13.81 -28.03 -10.01
N LYS A 92 14.79 -27.41 -9.33
CA LYS A 92 14.90 -25.97 -9.15
C LYS A 92 16.16 -25.39 -9.81
N ARG A 93 16.07 -24.14 -10.25
CA ARG A 93 17.21 -23.33 -10.66
C ARG A 93 17.73 -22.52 -9.48
N LEU A 94 19.04 -22.39 -9.37
CA LEU A 94 19.66 -21.61 -8.31
C LEU A 94 19.90 -20.18 -8.76
N ILE A 95 19.47 -19.22 -7.93
CA ILE A 95 19.82 -17.80 -8.10
C ILE A 95 20.51 -17.33 -6.83
N VAL A 96 21.75 -16.86 -6.93
CA VAL A 96 22.47 -16.24 -5.83
C VAL A 96 22.22 -14.73 -5.87
N ILE A 97 21.88 -14.13 -4.73
CA ILE A 97 21.50 -12.72 -4.61
C ILE A 97 22.47 -12.04 -3.63
N SER A 98 23.10 -10.94 -4.00
CA SER A 98 23.91 -10.16 -3.05
C SER A 98 23.04 -9.42 -2.02
N THR A 99 23.60 -9.13 -0.86
CA THR A 99 23.06 -8.17 0.12
C THR A 99 24.00 -7.00 0.33
N ALA A 100 23.53 -5.96 1.02
CA ALA A 100 24.36 -4.82 1.41
C ALA A 100 25.69 -5.25 2.06
N GLU A 101 25.66 -6.27 2.91
CA GLU A 101 26.86 -6.78 3.59
C GLU A 101 27.84 -7.45 2.62
N SER A 102 27.37 -8.34 1.73
CA SER A 102 28.25 -8.94 0.71
C SER A 102 28.82 -7.89 -0.27
N GLU A 103 28.03 -6.87 -0.59
CA GLU A 103 28.44 -5.76 -1.46
C GLU A 103 29.54 -4.92 -0.79
N MET A 104 29.42 -4.66 0.51
CA MET A 104 30.47 -3.98 1.30
C MET A 104 31.77 -4.80 1.40
N ILE A 105 31.69 -6.13 1.45
CA ILE A 105 32.86 -7.02 1.41
C ILE A 105 33.52 -7.02 0.01
N GLY A 106 32.80 -6.57 -1.02
CA GLY A 106 33.26 -6.56 -2.41
C GLY A 106 33.04 -7.89 -3.12
N SER A 107 32.06 -8.67 -2.68
CA SER A 107 31.74 -9.97 -3.29
C SER A 107 31.08 -9.80 -4.65
N ASP A 108 31.72 -10.36 -5.68
CA ASP A 108 31.11 -10.66 -6.97
C ASP A 108 31.21 -12.17 -7.21
N LEU A 109 30.05 -12.81 -7.34
CA LEU A 109 29.93 -14.26 -7.42
C LEU A 109 29.57 -14.73 -8.83
N ALA A 110 29.64 -13.86 -9.85
CA ALA A 110 29.34 -14.20 -11.24
C ALA A 110 30.17 -15.39 -11.75
N ASP A 111 31.46 -15.48 -11.40
CA ASP A 111 32.31 -16.61 -11.77
C ASP A 111 32.05 -17.87 -10.95
N LEU A 112 31.65 -17.71 -9.69
CA LEU A 112 31.37 -18.84 -8.79
C LEU A 112 30.13 -19.59 -9.24
N VAL A 113 29.04 -18.89 -9.57
CA VAL A 113 27.75 -19.53 -9.86
C VAL A 113 27.84 -20.52 -11.02
N GLY A 114 28.69 -20.25 -12.03
CA GLY A 114 28.95 -21.18 -13.14
C GLY A 114 29.62 -22.50 -12.72
N GLN A 115 30.16 -22.58 -11.51
CA GLN A 115 30.81 -23.77 -10.94
C GLN A 115 29.90 -24.53 -9.96
N LEU A 116 28.74 -23.98 -9.60
CA LEU A 116 27.84 -24.58 -8.61
C LEU A 116 26.96 -25.65 -9.28
N GLY A 117 25.93 -25.21 -10.00
CA GLY A 117 24.92 -26.05 -10.63
C GLY A 117 24.63 -25.57 -12.04
N GLU A 118 24.07 -26.44 -12.88
CA GLU A 118 23.77 -26.09 -14.27
C GLU A 118 22.81 -24.90 -14.34
N GLY A 119 23.26 -23.84 -15.01
CA GLY A 119 22.44 -22.65 -15.20
C GLY A 119 22.15 -21.86 -13.92
N SER A 120 22.95 -22.05 -12.86
CA SER A 120 22.97 -21.14 -11.71
C SER A 120 23.40 -19.74 -12.14
N THR A 121 22.79 -18.72 -11.56
CA THR A 121 23.09 -17.31 -11.88
C THR A 121 23.29 -16.45 -10.65
N PHE A 122 23.89 -15.29 -10.84
CA PHE A 122 24.11 -14.29 -9.80
C PHE A 122 23.36 -13.01 -10.15
N PHE A 123 22.56 -12.51 -9.22
CA PHE A 123 21.90 -11.21 -9.30
C PHE A 123 22.52 -10.24 -8.30
N HIS A 124 23.22 -9.23 -8.80
CA HIS A 124 23.76 -8.16 -7.98
C HIS A 124 22.66 -7.17 -7.60
N SER A 125 22.30 -7.17 -6.31
CA SER A 125 21.12 -6.48 -5.81
C SER A 125 21.25 -4.97 -5.78
N GLU A 126 22.45 -4.40 -5.78
CA GLU A 126 22.65 -2.94 -5.60
C GLU A 126 21.96 -2.43 -4.32
N SER A 127 22.01 -3.21 -3.24
CA SER A 127 21.28 -2.93 -2.00
C SER A 127 21.79 -1.70 -1.26
N LEU A 128 23.02 -1.25 -1.53
CA LEU A 128 23.60 -0.04 -0.93
C LEU A 128 23.15 1.25 -1.62
N SER A 129 22.71 1.16 -2.87
CA SER A 129 22.46 2.31 -3.77
C SER A 129 20.99 2.45 -4.16
N ASP A 130 20.28 1.32 -4.35
CA ASP A 130 18.92 1.30 -4.88
C ASP A 130 17.86 0.96 -3.83
N ASP A 131 16.69 1.61 -3.97
CA ASP A 131 15.47 1.29 -3.24
C ASP A 131 14.75 0.04 -3.79
N GLU A 132 13.71 -0.40 -3.09
CA GLU A 132 12.96 -1.59 -3.50
C GLU A 132 12.20 -1.44 -4.83
N TRP A 133 11.93 -0.22 -5.29
CA TRP A 133 11.17 0.02 -6.50
C TRP A 133 12.05 -0.04 -7.74
N LEU A 134 13.23 0.60 -7.68
CA LEU A 134 14.29 0.44 -8.66
C LEU A 134 14.73 -1.02 -8.72
N GLY A 135 14.91 -1.65 -7.55
CA GLY A 135 15.23 -3.07 -7.44
C GLY A 135 14.25 -3.97 -8.18
N ARG A 136 12.94 -3.81 -7.95
CA ARG A 136 11.92 -4.62 -8.66
C ARG A 136 12.01 -4.43 -10.16
N ASP A 137 12.12 -3.20 -10.63
CA ASP A 137 12.20 -2.89 -12.05
C ASP A 137 13.44 -3.53 -12.71
N ARG A 138 14.59 -3.55 -12.01
CA ARG A 138 15.80 -4.24 -12.46
C ARG A 138 15.64 -5.75 -12.48
N VAL A 139 15.10 -6.34 -11.42
CA VAL A 139 14.95 -7.80 -11.30
C VAL A 139 14.01 -8.34 -12.38
N LEU A 140 12.89 -7.66 -12.65
CA LEU A 140 11.96 -8.05 -13.71
C LEU A 140 12.65 -8.07 -15.09
N GLN A 141 13.39 -7.00 -15.41
CA GLN A 141 14.14 -6.92 -16.67
C GLN A 141 15.23 -7.99 -16.74
N TRP A 142 15.98 -8.19 -15.67
CA TRP A 142 17.05 -9.18 -15.61
C TRP A 142 16.53 -10.62 -15.76
N LEU A 143 15.41 -10.95 -15.12
CA LEU A 143 14.75 -12.25 -15.27
C LEU A 143 14.35 -12.49 -16.72
N TRP A 144 13.80 -11.48 -17.40
CA TRP A 144 13.49 -11.55 -18.82
C TRP A 144 14.73 -11.74 -19.69
N GLU A 145 15.75 -10.90 -19.53
CA GLU A 145 16.99 -10.98 -20.33
C GLU A 145 17.72 -12.32 -20.15
N THR A 146 17.72 -12.85 -18.92
CA THR A 146 18.47 -14.05 -18.56
C THR A 146 17.75 -15.34 -18.96
N TYR A 147 16.42 -15.38 -18.85
CA TYR A 147 15.65 -16.62 -18.97
C TYR A 147 14.55 -16.60 -20.04
N GLY A 148 14.08 -15.41 -20.44
CA GLY A 148 12.94 -15.27 -21.34
C GLY A 148 13.30 -14.88 -22.77
N ALA A 149 14.24 -13.95 -22.95
CA ALA A 149 14.43 -13.24 -24.21
C ALA A 149 14.89 -14.14 -25.37
N GLU A 150 15.84 -15.05 -25.13
CA GLU A 150 16.33 -15.96 -26.17
C GLU A 150 15.27 -17.01 -26.57
N PRO A 151 14.63 -17.76 -25.65
CA PRO A 151 13.58 -18.71 -26.02
C PRO A 151 12.35 -18.03 -26.65
N ALA A 152 12.06 -16.79 -26.24
CA ALA A 152 10.96 -16.01 -26.78
C ALA A 152 11.12 -15.62 -28.25
N ALA A 153 12.34 -15.61 -28.80
CA ALA A 153 12.58 -15.25 -30.20
C ALA A 153 11.85 -16.17 -31.19
N ALA A 154 11.54 -17.41 -30.79
CA ALA A 154 10.78 -18.36 -31.59
C ALA A 154 9.25 -18.26 -31.39
N LEU A 155 8.79 -17.52 -30.38
CA LEU A 155 7.37 -17.40 -30.06
C LEU A 155 6.70 -16.30 -30.87
N GLN A 156 5.39 -16.42 -31.03
CA GLN A 156 4.56 -15.43 -31.71
C GLN A 156 3.47 -14.94 -30.77
N VAL A 157 3.09 -13.68 -30.93
CA VAL A 157 1.95 -13.10 -30.23
C VAL A 157 0.68 -13.87 -30.58
N GLU A 158 -0.05 -14.29 -29.56
CA GLU A 158 -1.33 -14.98 -29.70
C GLU A 158 -2.49 -14.01 -29.41
N PRO A 159 -3.46 -13.87 -30.34
CA PRO A 159 -4.61 -13.01 -30.12
C PRO A 159 -5.42 -13.36 -28.87
N GLY A 160 -5.82 -12.32 -28.14
CA GLY A 160 -6.62 -12.38 -26.93
C GLY A 160 -5.81 -12.57 -25.64
N LEU A 161 -4.50 -12.83 -25.71
CA LEU A 161 -3.67 -13.08 -24.52
C LEU A 161 -3.22 -11.77 -23.87
N VAL A 162 -3.32 -11.68 -22.54
CA VAL A 162 -2.93 -10.51 -21.75
C VAL A 162 -2.01 -10.93 -20.62
N ASN A 163 -0.83 -10.32 -20.54
CA ASN A 163 0.07 -10.50 -19.41
C ASN A 163 -0.29 -9.52 -18.28
N ILE A 164 -0.09 -9.94 -17.04
CA ILE A 164 -0.09 -9.04 -15.89
C ILE A 164 1.34 -9.01 -15.34
N ILE A 165 1.98 -7.86 -15.38
CA ILE A 165 3.37 -7.68 -14.95
C ILE A 165 3.40 -6.86 -13.66
N GLY A 166 4.23 -7.28 -12.72
CA GLY A 166 4.55 -6.53 -11.51
C GLY A 166 3.93 -7.00 -10.19
N PRO A 167 2.93 -7.90 -10.09
CA PRO A 167 2.62 -8.46 -8.77
C PRO A 167 3.88 -9.16 -8.21
N THR A 168 4.30 -8.78 -7.00
CA THR A 168 5.40 -9.40 -6.24
C THR A 168 4.99 -9.54 -4.78
N TYR A 169 5.80 -10.21 -3.95
CA TYR A 169 5.64 -10.06 -2.51
C TYR A 169 5.93 -8.61 -2.06
N GLY A 170 5.41 -8.23 -0.89
CA GLY A 170 5.57 -6.89 -0.34
C GLY A 170 4.72 -5.79 -1.01
N CYS A 171 3.90 -6.11 -2.03
CA CYS A 171 2.96 -5.16 -2.60
C CYS A 171 1.64 -5.16 -1.80
N PHE A 172 1.18 -3.97 -1.40
CA PHE A 172 -0.04 -3.82 -0.61
C PHE A 172 -1.27 -4.38 -1.35
N ASN A 173 -2.08 -5.20 -0.66
CA ASN A 173 -3.37 -5.74 -1.10
C ASN A 173 -3.37 -6.45 -2.48
N SER A 174 -2.20 -6.87 -2.94
CA SER A 174 -1.98 -7.51 -4.25
C SER A 174 -2.95 -8.66 -4.56
N PRO A 175 -3.28 -9.60 -3.63
CA PRO A 175 -4.17 -10.72 -3.96
C PRO A 175 -5.58 -10.29 -4.39
N SER A 176 -6.16 -9.31 -3.69
CA SER A 176 -7.51 -8.80 -4.03
C SER A 176 -7.50 -8.00 -5.33
N ASP A 177 -6.50 -7.13 -5.51
CA ASP A 177 -6.35 -6.32 -6.72
C ASP A 177 -6.11 -7.17 -7.95
N LEU A 178 -5.20 -8.15 -7.85
CA LEU A 178 -4.89 -9.08 -8.94
C LEU A 178 -6.13 -9.85 -9.38
N LEU A 179 -6.92 -10.36 -8.42
CA LEU A 179 -8.16 -11.07 -8.74
C LEU A 179 -9.14 -10.17 -9.52
N GLU A 180 -9.28 -8.90 -9.11
CA GLU A 180 -10.15 -7.97 -9.83
C GLU A 180 -9.61 -7.64 -11.22
N VAL A 181 -8.31 -7.38 -11.37
CA VAL A 181 -7.69 -7.07 -12.66
C VAL A 181 -7.83 -8.24 -13.64
N LYS A 182 -7.64 -9.49 -13.19
CA LYS A 182 -7.93 -10.69 -14.00
C LYS A 182 -9.37 -10.71 -14.51
N ARG A 183 -10.35 -10.43 -13.63
CA ARG A 183 -11.77 -10.35 -13.99
C ARG A 183 -12.06 -9.23 -15.00
N LEU A 184 -11.40 -8.08 -14.87
CA LEU A 184 -11.55 -6.98 -15.82
C LEU A 184 -11.00 -7.33 -17.21
N ILE A 185 -9.86 -8.03 -17.27
CA ILE A 185 -9.26 -8.54 -18.51
C ILE A 185 -10.24 -9.49 -19.21
N GLU A 186 -10.78 -10.47 -18.49
CA GLU A 186 -11.78 -11.41 -19.01
C GLU A 186 -13.05 -10.70 -19.47
N GLY A 187 -13.55 -9.74 -18.66
CA GLY A 187 -14.70 -8.92 -19.00
C GLY A 187 -14.50 -8.08 -20.26
N ALA A 188 -13.27 -7.61 -20.51
CA ALA A 188 -12.90 -6.92 -21.74
C ALA A 188 -12.79 -7.85 -22.96
N GLY A 189 -12.76 -9.18 -22.76
CA GLY A 189 -12.62 -10.18 -23.82
C GLY A 189 -11.22 -10.78 -23.97
N GLY A 190 -10.31 -10.47 -23.05
CA GLY A 190 -8.99 -11.07 -22.99
C GLY A 190 -8.96 -12.39 -22.22
N ARG A 191 -7.85 -13.10 -22.29
CA ARG A 191 -7.48 -14.25 -21.47
C ARG A 191 -6.16 -13.94 -20.79
N VAL A 192 -6.06 -14.18 -19.49
CA VAL A 192 -4.80 -14.03 -18.77
C VAL A 192 -3.81 -15.07 -19.29
N ASN A 193 -2.65 -14.60 -19.76
CA ASN A 193 -1.57 -15.45 -20.27
C ASN A 193 -0.62 -15.82 -19.13
N LEU A 194 0.17 -14.83 -18.68
CA LEU A 194 1.11 -14.97 -17.58
C LEU A 194 0.88 -13.84 -16.58
N VAL A 195 0.91 -14.18 -15.30
CA VAL A 195 1.09 -13.21 -14.23
C VAL A 195 2.57 -13.30 -13.86
N PHE A 196 3.32 -12.21 -14.00
CA PHE A 196 4.77 -12.23 -13.91
C PHE A 196 5.28 -11.21 -12.87
N PRO A 197 6.12 -11.63 -11.91
CA PRO A 197 6.61 -12.99 -11.65
C PRO A 197 5.62 -13.85 -10.86
N PHE A 198 4.61 -13.24 -10.24
CA PHE A 198 3.68 -13.93 -9.36
C PHE A 198 2.79 -14.93 -10.09
N GLU A 199 2.63 -16.16 -9.59
CA GLU A 199 1.92 -17.25 -10.31
C GLU A 199 2.60 -17.70 -11.63
N SER A 200 3.88 -17.42 -11.82
CA SER A 200 4.68 -17.97 -12.92
C SER A 200 5.84 -18.84 -12.42
N ARG A 201 6.43 -19.59 -13.36
CA ARG A 201 7.68 -20.30 -13.19
C ARG A 201 8.79 -19.63 -13.99
N LEU A 202 10.04 -19.78 -13.56
CA LEU A 202 11.22 -19.33 -14.29
C LEU A 202 11.25 -19.92 -15.71
N ALA A 203 10.85 -21.18 -15.85
CA ALA A 203 10.75 -21.85 -17.14
C ALA A 203 9.69 -21.27 -18.10
N GLU A 204 8.74 -20.48 -17.60
CA GLU A 204 7.61 -19.93 -18.35
C GLU A 204 7.84 -18.46 -18.76
N ILE A 205 8.95 -17.83 -18.35
CA ILE A 205 9.18 -16.40 -18.57
C ILE A 205 9.12 -16.03 -20.06
N ALA A 206 9.57 -16.92 -20.94
CA ALA A 206 9.50 -16.71 -22.39
C ALA A 206 8.06 -16.53 -22.90
N ASP A 207 7.06 -17.12 -22.23
CA ASP A 207 5.66 -17.03 -22.62
C ASP A 207 5.10 -15.60 -22.49
N LEU A 208 5.81 -14.67 -21.83
CA LEU A 208 5.50 -13.23 -21.93
C LEU A 208 5.37 -12.77 -23.39
N ALA A 209 6.18 -13.30 -24.30
CA ALA A 209 6.13 -12.94 -25.74
C ALA A 209 4.85 -13.39 -26.45
N ARG A 210 4.08 -14.32 -25.88
CA ARG A 210 2.78 -14.74 -26.43
C ARG A 210 1.68 -13.71 -26.17
N GLY A 211 1.85 -12.83 -25.19
CA GLY A 211 0.87 -11.80 -24.88
C GLY A 211 0.61 -10.85 -26.05
N GLN A 212 -0.64 -10.46 -26.26
CA GLN A 212 -1.01 -9.37 -27.17
C GLN A 212 -0.89 -8.00 -26.47
N VAL A 213 -1.15 -7.94 -25.17
CA VAL A 213 -1.15 -6.73 -24.35
C VAL A 213 -0.52 -7.02 -22.99
N ASN A 214 0.20 -6.06 -22.42
CA ASN A 214 0.70 -6.12 -21.05
C ASN A 214 -0.06 -5.16 -20.12
N VAL A 215 -0.44 -5.63 -18.94
CA VAL A 215 -0.98 -4.81 -17.86
C VAL A 215 0.07 -4.69 -16.77
N LEU A 216 0.57 -3.47 -16.53
CA LEU A 216 1.39 -3.19 -15.36
C LEU A 216 0.48 -3.00 -14.16
N LEU A 217 0.60 -3.86 -13.14
CA LEU A 217 -0.28 -3.76 -11.96
C LEU A 217 0.00 -2.48 -11.17
N TYR A 218 1.24 -2.00 -11.16
CA TYR A 218 1.72 -0.89 -10.35
C TYR A 218 2.45 0.15 -11.20
N LYS A 219 2.31 1.43 -10.86
CA LYS A 219 3.02 2.58 -11.47
C LYS A 219 4.46 2.70 -10.98
N GLU A 220 4.86 1.99 -9.93
CA GLU A 220 6.18 2.14 -9.32
C GLU A 220 7.30 1.43 -10.09
N PHE A 221 6.99 0.36 -10.83
CA PHE A 221 7.97 -0.51 -11.51
C PHE A 221 7.33 -1.33 -12.64
N GLY A 222 8.17 -2.00 -13.45
CA GLY A 222 7.75 -2.71 -14.67
C GLY A 222 7.99 -1.90 -15.95
N HIS A 223 8.50 -0.67 -15.80
CA HIS A 223 8.72 0.30 -16.88
C HIS A 223 9.96 0.01 -17.71
N ARG A 224 10.88 -0.83 -17.24
CA ARG A 224 11.95 -1.40 -18.09
C ARG A 224 11.45 -2.56 -18.93
N LEU A 225 10.72 -3.49 -18.29
CA LEU A 225 10.28 -4.73 -18.92
C LEU A 225 9.16 -4.52 -19.94
N ALA A 226 8.07 -3.84 -19.59
CA ALA A 226 6.93 -3.73 -20.50
C ALA A 226 7.29 -3.13 -21.87
N PRO A 227 8.11 -2.06 -21.98
CA PRO A 227 8.60 -1.58 -23.27
C PRO A 227 9.54 -2.56 -23.98
N SER A 228 10.38 -3.31 -23.27
CA SER A 228 11.36 -4.24 -23.87
C SER A 228 10.69 -5.45 -24.54
N LEU A 229 9.46 -5.80 -24.14
CA LEU A 229 8.64 -6.85 -24.76
C LEU A 229 8.00 -6.42 -26.09
N GLY A 230 7.89 -5.12 -26.38
CA GLY A 230 7.35 -4.59 -27.65
C GLY A 230 5.83 -4.64 -27.82
N GLN A 231 5.08 -5.25 -26.89
CA GLN A 231 3.61 -5.24 -26.90
C GLN A 231 3.06 -3.93 -26.30
N PRO A 232 1.86 -3.47 -26.72
CA PRO A 232 1.20 -2.34 -26.06
C PRO A 232 0.94 -2.65 -24.58
N TRP A 233 1.00 -1.61 -23.74
CA TRP A 233 0.82 -1.77 -22.30
C TRP A 233 0.09 -0.60 -21.65
N LEU A 234 -0.57 -0.89 -20.52
CA LEU A 234 -1.27 0.10 -19.70
C LEU A 234 -1.24 -0.30 -18.22
N HIS A 235 -1.51 0.67 -17.33
CA HIS A 235 -1.59 0.41 -15.90
C HIS A 235 -2.97 -0.14 -15.49
N ALA A 236 -2.98 -0.97 -14.45
CA ALA A 236 -4.21 -1.37 -13.78
C ALA A 236 -4.93 -0.15 -13.14
N PRO A 237 -6.27 -0.13 -13.13
CA PRO A 237 -7.04 1.05 -12.75
C PRO A 237 -7.51 1.06 -11.29
N ILE A 238 -7.50 2.23 -10.66
CA ILE A 238 -8.25 2.55 -9.43
C ILE A 238 -9.22 3.70 -9.78
N GLY A 239 -10.49 3.60 -9.36
CA GLY A 239 -11.55 4.57 -9.69
C GLY A 239 -12.47 4.14 -10.84
N MET A 240 -13.69 4.70 -10.93
CA MET A 240 -14.69 4.24 -11.91
C MET A 240 -14.36 4.71 -13.32
N ARG A 241 -13.92 5.96 -13.49
CA ARG A 241 -13.54 6.50 -14.81
C ARG A 241 -12.31 5.79 -15.35
N SER A 242 -11.28 5.66 -14.52
CA SER A 242 -10.04 4.95 -14.87
C SER A 242 -10.31 3.49 -15.22
N THR A 243 -11.17 2.80 -14.48
CA THR A 243 -11.57 1.41 -14.79
C THR A 243 -12.32 1.32 -16.12
N THR A 244 -13.26 2.24 -16.37
CA THR A 244 -13.99 2.28 -17.64
C THR A 244 -13.06 2.55 -18.82
N HIS A 245 -12.08 3.43 -18.66
CA HIS A 245 -11.06 3.71 -19.66
C HIS A 245 -10.19 2.47 -19.93
N PHE A 246 -9.70 1.83 -18.87
CA PHE A 246 -8.90 0.59 -18.96
C PHE A 246 -9.61 -0.51 -19.75
N ILE A 247 -10.88 -0.80 -19.43
CA ILE A 247 -11.66 -1.85 -20.12
C ILE A 247 -11.87 -1.50 -21.61
N ARG A 248 -12.15 -0.23 -21.92
CA ARG A 248 -12.31 0.23 -23.31
C ARG A 248 -11.02 0.10 -24.09
N GLN A 249 -9.91 0.57 -23.52
CA GLN A 249 -8.62 0.52 -24.17
C GLN A 249 -8.17 -0.92 -24.43
N LEU A 250 -8.37 -1.82 -23.45
CA LEU A 250 -8.15 -3.24 -23.62
C LEU A 250 -9.03 -3.81 -24.74
N GLY A 251 -10.34 -3.53 -24.72
CA GLY A 251 -11.25 -3.99 -25.76
C GLY A 251 -10.85 -3.54 -27.16
N GLU A 252 -10.35 -2.31 -27.31
CA GLU A 252 -9.83 -1.80 -28.58
C GLU A 252 -8.59 -2.56 -29.04
N TRP A 253 -7.60 -2.75 -28.16
CA TRP A 253 -6.36 -3.46 -28.51
C TRP A 253 -6.58 -4.96 -28.76
N LEU A 254 -7.56 -5.57 -28.11
CA LEU A 254 -7.93 -6.98 -28.27
C LEU A 254 -8.90 -7.21 -29.44
N GLY A 255 -9.50 -6.15 -30.01
CA GLY A 255 -10.53 -6.27 -31.05
C GLY A 255 -11.89 -6.76 -30.53
N THR A 256 -12.17 -6.53 -29.25
CA THR A 256 -13.36 -6.99 -28.51
C THR A 256 -14.21 -5.84 -27.95
N SER A 257 -14.18 -4.66 -28.59
CA SER A 257 -14.86 -3.43 -28.11
C SER A 257 -16.34 -3.62 -27.77
N ASP A 258 -17.08 -4.44 -28.53
CA ASP A 258 -18.50 -4.72 -28.26
C ASP A 258 -18.70 -5.51 -26.95
N GLN A 259 -17.83 -6.49 -26.68
CA GLN A 259 -17.83 -7.26 -25.44
C GLN A 259 -17.43 -6.37 -24.25
N ALA A 260 -16.36 -5.59 -24.40
CA ALA A 260 -15.94 -4.62 -23.39
C ALA A 260 -17.07 -3.63 -23.05
N ALA A 261 -17.77 -3.11 -24.06
CA ALA A 261 -18.93 -2.24 -23.85
C ALA A 261 -20.11 -2.96 -23.17
N ALA A 262 -20.37 -4.22 -23.51
CA ALA A 262 -21.40 -5.03 -22.86
C ALA A 262 -21.08 -5.29 -21.38
N PHE A 263 -19.82 -5.64 -21.07
CA PHE A 263 -19.34 -5.83 -19.71
C PHE A 263 -19.48 -4.54 -18.87
N ILE A 264 -19.08 -3.38 -19.41
CA ILE A 264 -19.27 -2.08 -18.72
C ILE A 264 -20.76 -1.81 -18.44
N ARG A 265 -21.67 -2.10 -19.39
CA ARG A 265 -23.11 -1.93 -19.18
C ARG A 265 -23.62 -2.83 -18.06
N GLN A 266 -23.16 -4.09 -18.01
CA GLN A 266 -23.51 -5.02 -16.95
C GLN A 266 -23.01 -4.52 -15.60
N GLU A 267 -21.73 -4.16 -15.47
CA GLU A 267 -21.13 -3.68 -14.23
C GLU A 267 -21.81 -2.42 -13.67
N LYS A 268 -22.26 -1.53 -14.57
CA LYS A 268 -23.06 -0.36 -14.19
C LYS A 268 -24.41 -0.72 -13.58
N ALA A 269 -25.02 -1.81 -14.02
CA ALA A 269 -26.32 -2.29 -13.53
C ALA A 269 -26.19 -3.30 -12.36
N SER A 270 -24.98 -3.73 -12.01
CA SER A 270 -24.70 -4.67 -10.93
C SER A 270 -23.73 -4.07 -9.91
N THR A 271 -22.42 -4.28 -10.09
CA THR A 271 -21.35 -3.90 -9.15
C THR A 271 -21.45 -2.44 -8.73
N LEU A 272 -21.57 -1.52 -9.69
CA LEU A 272 -21.59 -0.08 -9.43
C LEU A 272 -22.94 0.45 -8.96
N GLN A 273 -24.00 -0.38 -8.94
CA GLN A 273 -25.30 0.03 -8.42
C GLN A 273 -25.17 0.46 -6.95
N ALA A 274 -24.32 -0.21 -6.17
CA ALA A 274 -24.04 0.18 -4.79
C ALA A 274 -23.46 1.60 -4.68
N VAL A 275 -22.49 1.95 -5.54
CA VAL A 275 -21.92 3.31 -5.55
C VAL A 275 -22.98 4.35 -5.91
N TRP A 276 -23.82 4.04 -6.91
CA TRP A 276 -24.91 4.92 -7.32
C TRP A 276 -25.95 5.14 -6.22
N ASP A 277 -26.35 4.07 -5.53
CA ASP A 277 -27.34 4.14 -4.46
C ASP A 277 -26.83 4.96 -3.27
N LEU A 278 -25.55 4.82 -2.92
CA LEU A 278 -24.90 5.58 -1.87
C LEU A 278 -24.72 7.06 -2.26
N TRP A 279 -24.35 7.33 -3.51
CA TRP A 279 -24.18 8.69 -4.02
C TRP A 279 -25.51 9.44 -4.14
N LYS A 280 -26.59 8.76 -4.54
CA LYS A 280 -27.94 9.36 -4.60
C LYS A 280 -28.66 9.41 -3.27
N GLY A 281 -28.28 8.55 -2.33
CA GLY A 281 -28.85 8.51 -1.00
C GLY A 281 -28.40 9.68 -0.12
N PRO A 282 -28.86 9.73 1.13
CA PRO A 282 -28.45 10.75 2.10
C PRO A 282 -26.93 10.79 2.34
N GLN A 283 -26.22 9.70 2.06
CA GLN A 283 -24.77 9.61 2.20
C GLN A 283 -24.03 10.52 1.20
N GLY A 284 -24.67 10.88 0.08
CA GLY A 284 -24.12 11.85 -0.88
C GLY A 284 -23.81 13.20 -0.25
N ASP A 285 -24.54 13.61 0.80
CA ASP A 285 -24.30 14.86 1.52
C ASP A 285 -22.99 14.82 2.34
N TRP A 286 -22.48 13.62 2.67
CA TRP A 286 -21.23 13.48 3.42
C TRP A 286 -20.00 13.70 2.55
N PHE A 287 -20.06 13.33 1.27
CA PHE A 287 -18.90 13.38 0.38
C PHE A 287 -18.23 14.76 0.32
N PRO A 288 -18.94 15.88 0.05
CA PRO A 288 -18.29 17.20 -0.01
C PRO A 288 -17.76 17.72 1.33
N THR A 289 -18.11 17.08 2.45
CA THR A 289 -17.67 17.47 3.80
C THR A 289 -16.62 16.52 4.39
N THR A 290 -16.36 15.39 3.75
CA THR A 290 -15.46 14.35 4.25
C THR A 290 -14.07 14.56 3.68
N SER A 291 -13.18 15.17 4.46
CA SER A 291 -11.80 15.40 4.05
C SER A 291 -10.95 14.13 4.09
N ILE A 292 -10.11 13.92 3.07
CA ILE A 292 -9.27 12.72 2.89
C ILE A 292 -7.79 13.10 2.80
N GLY A 293 -6.94 12.40 3.55
CA GLY A 293 -5.49 12.39 3.39
C GLY A 293 -5.01 11.07 2.78
N LEU A 294 -4.12 11.14 1.81
CA LEU A 294 -3.62 9.97 1.08
C LEU A 294 -2.10 9.89 1.16
N ALA A 295 -1.57 8.81 1.71
CA ALA A 295 -0.14 8.50 1.74
C ALA A 295 0.11 7.06 1.33
N GLY A 296 1.17 6.80 0.57
CA GLY A 296 1.48 5.44 0.12
C GLY A 296 2.13 5.38 -1.25
N SER A 297 1.99 4.24 -1.92
CA SER A 297 2.49 4.09 -3.28
C SER A 297 1.74 5.03 -4.24
N ARG A 298 2.43 5.51 -5.26
CA ARG A 298 1.89 6.44 -6.27
C ARG A 298 0.66 5.88 -6.97
N THR A 299 0.66 4.57 -7.25
CA THR A 299 -0.50 3.85 -7.79
C THR A 299 -1.76 4.12 -6.98
N TYR A 300 -1.66 3.94 -5.65
CA TYR A 300 -2.78 4.08 -4.73
C TYR A 300 -3.13 5.54 -4.48
N VAL A 301 -2.13 6.39 -4.23
CA VAL A 301 -2.37 7.81 -3.92
C VAL A 301 -3.03 8.53 -5.09
N GLU A 302 -2.50 8.40 -6.31
CA GLU A 302 -3.10 9.06 -7.48
C GLU A 302 -4.46 8.46 -7.80
N GLY A 303 -4.59 7.12 -7.77
CA GLY A 303 -5.85 6.45 -8.08
C GLY A 303 -6.98 6.77 -7.11
N LEU A 304 -6.69 6.84 -5.81
CA LEU A 304 -7.66 7.24 -4.78
C LEU A 304 -7.96 8.73 -4.83
N ALA A 305 -6.98 9.58 -5.16
CA ALA A 305 -7.21 11.02 -5.33
C ALA A 305 -8.17 11.29 -6.49
N ASP A 306 -7.95 10.65 -7.64
CA ASP A 306 -8.84 10.75 -8.80
C ASP A 306 -10.25 10.24 -8.45
N TYR A 307 -10.36 9.09 -7.79
CA TYR A 307 -11.66 8.53 -7.46
C TYR A 307 -12.41 9.34 -6.40
N LEU A 308 -11.83 9.51 -5.22
CA LEU A 308 -12.52 10.15 -4.09
C LEU A 308 -12.67 11.66 -4.32
N GLY A 309 -11.65 12.30 -4.89
CA GLY A 309 -11.65 13.73 -5.19
C GLY A 309 -12.43 14.07 -6.45
N GLU A 310 -11.94 13.66 -7.62
CA GLU A 310 -12.48 14.11 -8.91
C GLU A 310 -13.80 13.44 -9.30
N GLU A 311 -14.06 12.19 -8.89
CA GLU A 311 -15.31 11.49 -9.20
C GLU A 311 -16.40 11.68 -8.14
N LEU A 312 -16.05 11.63 -6.85
CA LEU A 312 -17.01 11.72 -5.74
C LEU A 312 -17.09 13.10 -5.08
N GLY A 313 -16.16 14.02 -5.37
CA GLY A 313 -16.19 15.38 -4.85
C GLY A 313 -15.74 15.52 -3.40
N MET A 314 -15.02 14.53 -2.85
CA MET A 314 -14.49 14.60 -1.48
C MET A 314 -13.28 15.55 -1.42
N PRO A 315 -13.18 16.46 -0.43
CA PRO A 315 -12.02 17.32 -0.29
C PRO A 315 -10.73 16.51 -0.01
N ILE A 316 -9.77 16.58 -0.92
CA ILE A 316 -8.44 15.99 -0.70
C ILE A 316 -7.58 16.98 0.09
N ALA A 317 -7.31 16.68 1.35
CA ALA A 317 -6.51 17.52 2.25
C ALA A 317 -5.02 17.49 1.89
N PHE A 318 -4.51 16.31 1.53
CA PHE A 318 -3.16 16.14 0.99
C PHE A 318 -3.02 14.83 0.21
N THR A 319 -2.04 14.81 -0.69
CA THR A 319 -1.55 13.61 -1.37
C THR A 319 -0.04 13.50 -1.15
N ALA A 320 0.42 12.33 -0.70
CA ALA A 320 1.81 12.06 -0.40
C ALA A 320 2.22 10.69 -0.97
N PRO A 321 2.46 10.59 -2.30
CA PRO A 321 3.11 9.42 -2.84
C PRO A 321 4.50 9.27 -2.19
N ARG A 322 4.99 8.02 -2.02
CA ARG A 322 6.35 7.80 -1.50
C ARG A 322 7.36 8.56 -2.38
N PRO A 323 8.31 9.28 -1.76
CA PRO A 323 9.06 10.31 -2.45
C PRO A 323 10.04 9.73 -3.45
N ARG A 324 9.76 9.93 -4.74
CA ARG A 324 10.61 9.48 -5.85
C ARG A 324 10.84 10.55 -6.90
N GLN A 325 9.96 11.54 -6.95
CA GLN A 325 10.04 12.68 -7.86
C GLN A 325 10.38 13.95 -7.07
N PRO A 326 11.09 14.92 -7.69
CA PRO A 326 11.31 16.21 -7.06
C PRO A 326 9.99 16.86 -6.63
N GLY A 327 9.88 17.22 -5.36
CA GLY A 327 8.69 17.86 -4.78
C GLY A 327 7.71 16.91 -4.10
N ASP A 328 7.90 15.59 -4.20
CA ASP A 328 7.16 14.65 -3.36
C ASP A 328 7.48 14.91 -1.87
N LEU A 329 6.47 14.74 -1.02
CA LEU A 329 6.61 14.95 0.42
C LEU A 329 7.41 13.81 1.06
N ASP A 330 8.37 14.17 1.91
CA ASP A 330 9.00 13.21 2.81
C ASP A 330 8.14 12.96 4.06
N ASN A 331 8.59 12.02 4.89
CA ASN A 331 7.87 11.59 6.08
C ASN A 331 7.72 12.73 7.12
N ILE A 332 8.69 13.66 7.18
CA ILE A 332 8.60 14.84 8.05
C ILE A 332 7.55 15.83 7.55
N GLY A 333 7.45 16.02 6.22
CA GLY A 333 6.41 16.81 5.58
C GLY A 333 5.02 16.25 5.86
N VAL A 334 4.81 14.94 5.66
CA VAL A 334 3.53 14.28 5.95
C VAL A 334 3.17 14.40 7.43
N ARG A 335 4.12 14.13 8.33
CA ARG A 335 3.91 14.30 9.77
C ARG A 335 3.50 15.74 10.12
N SER A 336 4.17 16.72 9.53
CA SER A 336 3.87 18.14 9.78
C SER A 336 2.45 18.51 9.36
N LEU A 337 1.97 18.01 8.22
CA LEU A 337 0.58 18.20 7.77
C LEU A 337 -0.43 17.59 8.75
N LEU A 338 -0.20 16.34 9.18
CA LEU A 338 -1.10 15.65 10.10
C LEU A 338 -1.14 16.32 11.49
N HIS A 339 -0.02 16.85 11.96
CA HIS A 339 0.05 17.62 13.20
C HIS A 339 -0.62 18.99 13.11
N ALA A 340 -0.60 19.61 11.92
CA ALA A 340 -1.26 20.90 11.70
C ALA A 340 -2.79 20.76 11.64
N GLY A 341 -3.29 19.66 11.08
CA GLY A 341 -4.72 19.38 11.02
C GLY A 341 -5.01 18.07 10.30
N ALA A 342 -5.28 17.01 11.08
CA ALA A 342 -5.61 15.71 10.52
C ALA A 342 -7.00 15.72 9.84
N PRO A 343 -7.14 15.16 8.62
CA PRO A 343 -8.42 15.09 7.91
C PRO A 343 -9.38 14.06 8.54
N SER A 344 -10.59 13.93 7.97
CA SER A 344 -11.60 12.99 8.45
C SER A 344 -11.15 11.53 8.27
N PHE A 345 -10.49 11.24 7.15
CA PHE A 345 -9.90 9.94 6.87
C PHE A 345 -8.45 10.08 6.42
N VAL A 346 -7.61 9.14 6.82
CA VAL A 346 -6.25 8.98 6.28
C VAL A 346 -6.08 7.56 5.77
N PHE A 347 -5.77 7.45 4.48
CA PHE A 347 -5.31 6.22 3.86
C PHE A 347 -3.78 6.21 3.91
N GLY A 348 -3.17 5.20 4.54
CA GLY A 348 -1.73 5.23 4.78
C GLY A 348 -1.14 3.92 5.26
N SER A 349 0.07 4.03 5.81
CA SER A 349 0.83 2.95 6.44
C SER A 349 0.90 3.15 7.96
N ILE A 350 1.66 2.28 8.65
CA ILE A 350 1.90 2.42 10.09
C ILE A 350 2.52 3.77 10.46
N ASN A 351 3.30 4.39 9.58
CA ASN A 351 3.93 5.68 9.83
C ASN A 351 2.88 6.77 10.02
N GLU A 352 1.92 6.87 9.09
CA GLU A 352 0.84 7.84 9.20
C GLU A 352 -0.08 7.56 10.39
N LYS A 353 -0.27 6.28 10.75
CA LYS A 353 -1.02 5.91 11.96
C LYS A 353 -0.30 6.37 13.24
N ILE A 354 1.03 6.28 13.28
CA ILE A 354 1.85 6.80 14.39
C ILE A 354 1.69 8.32 14.46
N TYR A 355 1.82 9.04 13.34
CA TYR A 355 1.69 10.50 13.33
C TYR A 355 0.31 10.99 13.79
N LEU A 356 -0.77 10.30 13.41
CA LEU A 356 -2.11 10.59 13.92
C LEU A 356 -2.20 10.41 15.44
N SER A 357 -1.53 9.39 15.97
CA SER A 357 -1.49 9.13 17.42
C SER A 357 -0.67 10.20 18.15
N GLU A 358 0.48 10.60 17.60
CA GLU A 358 1.30 11.70 18.12
C GLU A 358 0.58 13.05 18.10
N ALA A 359 -0.27 13.28 17.09
CA ALA A 359 -1.09 14.49 16.98
C ALA A 359 -2.35 14.46 17.86
N GLY A 360 -2.64 13.35 18.55
CA GLY A 360 -3.88 13.19 19.32
C GLY A 360 -5.15 13.23 18.46
N ALA A 361 -5.05 12.88 17.17
CA ALA A 361 -6.10 13.00 16.16
C ALA A 361 -7.18 11.90 16.30
N ARG A 362 -7.85 11.84 17.46
CA ARG A 362 -8.85 10.82 17.82
C ARG A 362 -10.10 10.84 16.94
N GLN A 363 -10.36 11.95 16.24
CA GLN A 363 -11.50 12.13 15.35
C GLN A 363 -11.22 11.69 13.90
N THR A 364 -9.99 11.28 13.59
CA THR A 364 -9.59 10.84 12.25
C THR A 364 -9.69 9.32 12.13
N HIS A 365 -10.29 8.84 11.05
CA HIS A 365 -10.35 7.42 10.75
C HIS A 365 -9.16 6.97 9.88
N TYR A 366 -8.37 6.02 10.38
CA TYR A 366 -7.23 5.46 9.63
C TYR A 366 -7.62 4.22 8.81
N ILE A 367 -7.43 4.24 7.49
CA ILE A 367 -7.62 3.09 6.59
C ILE A 367 -6.24 2.60 6.13
N PRO A 368 -5.85 1.33 6.38
CA PRO A 368 -4.60 0.80 5.83
C PRO A 368 -4.71 0.74 4.31
N ALA A 369 -3.76 1.38 3.64
CA ALA A 369 -3.68 1.49 2.17
C ALA A 369 -2.24 1.39 1.63
N ALA A 370 -1.26 1.18 2.51
CA ALA A 370 0.14 1.06 2.14
C ALA A 370 0.92 0.23 3.16
N PHE A 371 2.06 -0.31 2.72
CA PHE A 371 3.14 -0.74 3.60
C PHE A 371 4.07 0.45 3.93
N PRO A 372 4.90 0.36 4.99
CA PRO A 372 5.00 -0.72 5.98
C PRO A 372 3.85 -0.78 6.99
N GLY A 373 3.62 -1.95 7.60
CA GLY A 373 2.66 -2.09 8.70
C GLY A 373 2.10 -3.51 8.84
N PRO A 374 1.82 -3.98 10.06
CA PRO A 374 1.24 -5.30 10.28
C PRO A 374 -0.23 -5.28 9.85
N ILE A 375 -0.56 -6.02 8.79
CA ILE A 375 -1.92 -6.10 8.25
C ILE A 375 -2.29 -7.53 7.89
N VAL A 376 -3.58 -7.83 7.92
CA VAL A 376 -4.16 -9.07 7.42
C VAL A 376 -5.02 -8.71 6.20
N ARG A 377 -4.57 -9.08 4.99
CA ARG A 377 -5.02 -8.63 3.67
C ARG A 377 -4.88 -9.67 2.54
N ARG A 378 -4.63 -10.97 2.80
CA ARG A 378 -4.70 -11.98 1.70
C ARG A 378 -6.11 -12.35 1.27
N ALA A 379 -7.11 -12.09 2.11
CA ALA A 379 -8.50 -12.36 1.76
C ALA A 379 -8.87 -11.63 0.46
N THR A 380 -9.47 -12.38 -0.46
CA THR A 380 -10.02 -11.79 -1.68
C THR A 380 -11.36 -11.12 -1.36
N GLY A 381 -11.69 -10.04 -2.07
CA GLY A 381 -12.94 -9.30 -1.88
C GLY A 381 -12.80 -7.91 -1.26
N THR A 382 -11.57 -7.46 -1.00
CA THR A 382 -11.26 -6.08 -0.60
C THR A 382 -10.36 -5.34 -1.60
N PRO A 383 -10.62 -5.39 -2.92
CA PRO A 383 -9.76 -4.72 -3.90
C PRO A 383 -9.81 -3.21 -3.71
N PHE A 384 -8.74 -2.53 -4.12
CA PHE A 384 -8.71 -1.09 -4.36
C PHE A 384 -8.80 -0.80 -5.86
N MET A 385 -8.32 -1.73 -6.68
CA MET A 385 -8.42 -1.66 -8.13
C MET A 385 -9.82 -2.05 -8.66
N GLY A 386 -10.14 -1.57 -9.86
CA GLY A 386 -11.33 -1.95 -10.60
C GLY A 386 -12.67 -1.49 -10.02
N TYR A 387 -13.76 -1.95 -10.62
CA TYR A 387 -15.11 -1.57 -10.20
C TYR A 387 -15.43 -2.11 -8.81
N ARG A 388 -15.01 -3.34 -8.48
CA ARG A 388 -15.19 -3.86 -7.11
C ARG A 388 -14.42 -3.02 -6.10
N GLY A 389 -13.28 -2.45 -6.47
CA GLY A 389 -12.51 -1.59 -5.58
C GLY A 389 -13.21 -0.27 -5.29
N THR A 390 -13.87 0.31 -6.29
CA THR A 390 -14.68 1.53 -6.09
C THR A 390 -15.79 1.32 -5.05
N VAL A 391 -16.44 0.14 -5.08
CA VAL A 391 -17.46 -0.26 -4.11
C VAL A 391 -16.85 -0.51 -2.74
N TYR A 392 -15.74 -1.26 -2.64
CA TYR A 392 -15.11 -1.57 -1.37
C TYR A 392 -14.63 -0.31 -0.64
N VAL A 393 -13.92 0.58 -1.34
CA VAL A 393 -13.37 1.81 -0.74
C VAL A 393 -14.48 2.70 -0.19
N ILE A 394 -15.57 2.90 -0.95
CA ILE A 394 -16.68 3.75 -0.49
C ILE A 394 -17.45 3.10 0.67
N GLN A 395 -17.59 1.77 0.67
CA GLN A 395 -18.18 1.02 1.78
C GLN A 395 -17.38 1.21 3.07
N GLU A 396 -16.05 1.14 3.01
CA GLU A 396 -15.19 1.36 4.18
C GLU A 396 -15.39 2.77 4.78
N ILE A 397 -15.44 3.79 3.92
CA ILE A 397 -15.68 5.17 4.37
C ILE A 397 -17.06 5.28 5.02
N ILE A 398 -18.11 4.87 4.31
CA ILE A 398 -19.49 5.05 4.75
C ILE A 398 -19.80 4.25 6.02
N ASN A 399 -19.32 3.02 6.13
CA ASN A 399 -19.50 2.21 7.34
C ASN A 399 -18.87 2.90 8.56
N ARG A 400 -17.69 3.51 8.40
CA ARG A 400 -17.05 4.26 9.50
C ARG A 400 -17.77 5.56 9.83
N LEU A 401 -18.36 6.22 8.83
CA LEU A 401 -19.23 7.36 9.07
C LEU A 401 -20.48 6.96 9.86
N TYR A 402 -21.09 5.81 9.55
CA TYR A 402 -22.20 5.27 10.35
C TYR A 402 -21.78 4.92 11.79
N GLU A 403 -20.62 4.31 11.98
CA GLU A 403 -20.09 4.04 13.33
C GLU A 403 -19.85 5.34 14.12
N SER A 404 -19.29 6.37 13.45
CA SER A 404 -19.19 7.70 14.04
C SER A 404 -20.55 8.26 14.42
N LEU A 405 -21.59 8.03 13.60
CA LEU A 405 -22.93 8.48 13.93
C LEU A 405 -23.49 7.83 15.20
N TYR A 406 -23.15 6.56 15.43
CA TYR A 406 -23.55 5.83 16.64
C TYR A 406 -23.03 6.51 17.91
N THR A 407 -21.84 7.13 17.86
CA THR A 407 -21.28 7.87 19.01
C THR A 407 -22.07 9.12 19.39
N PHE A 408 -22.93 9.64 18.50
CA PHE A 408 -23.83 10.77 18.83
C PHE A 408 -25.18 10.32 19.39
N LEU A 409 -25.53 9.04 19.32
CA LEU A 409 -26.78 8.56 19.87
C LEU A 409 -26.74 8.69 21.40
N PRO A 410 -27.80 9.22 22.03
CA PRO A 410 -27.89 9.26 23.49
C PRO A 410 -27.92 7.82 24.02
N LEU A 411 -26.80 7.35 24.59
CA LEU A 411 -26.73 6.07 25.28
C LEU A 411 -27.32 6.24 26.69
N ASP A 412 -28.17 5.30 27.10
CA ASP A 412 -28.87 5.30 28.40
C ASP A 412 -27.92 5.43 29.62
N SER A 413 -26.64 5.11 29.47
CA SER A 413 -25.62 5.31 30.51
C SER A 413 -25.41 6.77 30.91
N GLY A 414 -25.78 7.73 30.04
CA GLY A 414 -25.83 9.16 30.37
C GLY A 414 -27.05 9.55 31.20
N TYR A 415 -28.12 8.75 31.17
CA TYR A 415 -29.35 8.94 31.97
C TYR A 415 -29.36 8.07 33.24
N SER A 416 -28.58 6.99 33.31
CA SER A 416 -28.59 6.04 34.42
C SER A 416 -27.67 6.41 35.58
N GLN A 417 -26.90 7.49 35.51
CA GLN A 417 -26.36 8.11 36.73
C GLN A 417 -27.45 8.94 37.42
N GLY A 418 -28.46 8.21 37.92
CA GLY A 418 -29.46 8.69 38.86
C GLY A 418 -28.82 9.00 40.21
N GLY A 419 -28.07 10.11 40.27
CA GLY A 419 -27.76 10.84 41.49
C GLY A 419 -28.25 12.26 41.28
N ALA A 420 -29.21 12.71 42.08
CA ALA A 420 -29.73 14.07 42.02
C ALA A 420 -28.58 15.08 41.99
N SER A 421 -28.36 15.71 40.84
CA SER A 421 -27.42 16.82 40.69
C SER A 421 -28.08 17.92 39.87
N THR A 422 -27.97 19.13 40.40
CA THR A 422 -28.20 20.41 39.73
C THR A 422 -27.79 20.34 38.26
N GLN A 423 -28.67 20.76 37.35
CA GLN A 423 -28.46 20.75 35.90
C GLN A 423 -27.01 21.09 35.50
N PRO A 424 -26.25 20.14 34.92
CA PRO A 424 -25.02 20.45 34.20
C PRO A 424 -25.37 21.11 32.87
N GLY A 425 -24.81 22.29 32.57
CA GLY A 425 -24.91 22.95 31.26
C GLY A 425 -25.61 24.30 31.25
N ASN A 426 -25.11 25.29 32.01
CA ASN A 426 -25.68 26.66 32.00
C ASN A 426 -24.80 27.72 32.70
N LEU A 427 -23.46 27.57 32.71
CA LEU A 427 -22.65 28.76 33.03
C LEU A 427 -22.79 29.75 31.87
N PRO A 428 -23.00 31.06 32.11
CA PRO A 428 -22.88 32.08 31.08
C PRO A 428 -21.48 32.02 30.46
N TRP A 429 -21.38 32.29 29.16
CA TRP A 429 -20.13 32.43 28.43
C TRP A 429 -20.06 33.86 27.91
N THR A 430 -18.89 34.49 27.98
CA THR A 430 -18.68 35.73 27.23
C THR A 430 -18.67 35.44 25.73
N ASP A 431 -18.95 36.45 24.91
CA ASP A 431 -18.94 36.30 23.45
C ASP A 431 -17.55 35.86 22.95
N GLU A 432 -16.48 36.35 23.58
CA GLU A 432 -15.10 35.99 23.26
C GLU A 432 -14.75 34.55 23.68
N ALA A 433 -15.29 34.07 24.80
CA ALA A 433 -15.11 32.69 25.24
C ALA A 433 -15.79 31.72 24.27
N LYS A 434 -16.99 32.08 23.81
CA LYS A 434 -17.73 31.31 22.81
C LYS A 434 -17.01 31.29 21.46
N ALA A 435 -16.48 32.42 21.02
CA ALA A 435 -15.66 32.49 19.81
C ALA A 435 -14.42 31.58 19.90
N THR A 436 -13.77 31.52 21.06
CA THR A 436 -12.63 30.61 21.32
C THR A 436 -13.04 29.13 21.20
N LEU A 437 -14.20 28.77 21.76
CA LEU A 437 -14.76 27.41 21.63
C LEU A 437 -15.07 27.07 20.16
N ASP A 438 -15.74 27.98 19.45
CA ASP A 438 -16.11 27.79 18.05
C ASP A 438 -14.86 27.63 17.16
N GLU A 439 -13.79 28.41 17.40
CA GLU A 439 -12.52 28.26 16.69
C GLU A 439 -11.84 26.91 16.96
N ALA A 440 -11.89 26.42 18.20
CA ALA A 440 -11.34 25.12 18.57
C ALA A 440 -12.13 23.97 17.94
N VAL A 441 -13.46 24.08 17.88
CA VAL A 441 -14.35 23.10 17.24
C VAL A 441 -14.14 23.07 15.73
N ALA A 442 -13.99 24.23 15.09
CA ALA A 442 -13.81 24.36 13.64
C ALA A 442 -12.54 23.66 13.11
N LYS A 443 -11.54 23.39 13.97
CA LYS A 443 -10.32 22.65 13.64
C LYS A 443 -10.52 21.14 13.53
N LEU A 444 -11.66 20.62 13.96
CA LEU A 444 -11.98 19.19 13.94
C LEU A 444 -12.74 18.80 12.65
N PRO A 445 -12.68 17.52 12.23
CA PRO A 445 -13.50 16.99 11.15
C PRO A 445 -14.98 17.30 11.33
N PHE A 446 -15.66 17.69 10.24
CA PHE A 446 -17.03 18.26 10.26
C PHE A 446 -18.02 17.46 11.12
N LEU A 447 -18.11 16.15 10.93
CA LEU A 447 -19.04 15.31 11.70
C LEU A 447 -18.71 15.26 13.20
N ALA A 448 -17.42 15.28 13.55
CA ALA A 448 -16.99 15.27 14.94
C ALA A 448 -17.24 16.60 15.66
N GLN A 449 -17.49 17.70 14.94
CA GLN A 449 -17.72 19.02 15.53
C GLN A 449 -18.94 19.03 16.47
N ILE A 450 -19.99 18.25 16.14
CA ILE A 450 -21.24 18.20 16.92
C ILE A 450 -21.00 17.61 18.32
N SER A 451 -20.34 16.46 18.43
CA SER A 451 -20.02 15.87 19.74
C SER A 451 -18.95 16.67 20.47
N ALA A 452 -17.91 17.09 19.74
CA ALA A 452 -16.79 17.81 20.32
C ALA A 452 -17.22 19.15 20.90
N SER A 453 -18.13 19.90 20.26
CA SER A 453 -18.67 21.15 20.81
C SER A 453 -19.26 20.94 22.20
N ARG A 454 -20.12 19.92 22.35
CA ARG A 454 -20.75 19.60 23.63
C ARG A 454 -19.73 19.10 24.67
N GLU A 455 -18.83 18.19 24.29
CA GLU A 455 -17.80 17.65 25.18
C GLU A 455 -16.86 18.74 25.70
N LEU A 456 -16.36 19.60 24.79
CA LEU A 456 -15.48 20.71 25.11
C LEU A 456 -16.19 21.74 25.99
N GLN A 457 -17.44 22.08 25.68
CA GLN A 457 -18.25 22.95 26.53
C GLN A 457 -18.40 22.36 27.94
N MET A 458 -18.80 21.10 28.08
CA MET A 458 -18.96 20.44 29.38
C MET A 458 -17.66 20.41 30.18
N ARG A 459 -16.53 20.20 29.51
CA ARG A 459 -15.20 20.20 30.15
C ARG A 459 -14.84 21.58 30.68
N VAL A 460 -14.96 22.63 29.86
CA VAL A 460 -14.68 24.01 30.27
C VAL A 460 -15.59 24.43 31.42
N GLU A 461 -16.89 24.12 31.34
CA GLU A 461 -17.82 24.41 32.43
C GLU A 461 -17.51 23.63 33.71
N SER A 462 -17.10 22.36 33.61
CA SER A 462 -16.73 21.55 34.77
C SER A 462 -15.53 22.15 35.50
N GLU A 463 -14.52 22.61 34.77
CA GLU A 463 -13.34 23.24 35.32
C GLU A 463 -13.62 24.64 35.87
N ALA A 464 -14.45 25.44 35.18
CA ALA A 464 -14.94 26.72 35.67
C ALA A 464 -15.64 26.56 37.03
N ARG A 465 -16.52 25.55 37.17
CA ARG A 465 -17.17 25.24 38.46
C ARG A 465 -16.16 24.80 39.52
N ALA A 466 -15.18 23.97 39.16
CA ALA A 466 -14.14 23.53 40.10
C ALA A 466 -13.31 24.71 40.63
N ARG A 467 -13.13 25.76 39.82
CA ARG A 467 -12.45 27.01 40.19
C ARG A 467 -13.36 28.04 40.88
N GLY A 468 -14.66 27.75 40.99
CA GLY A 468 -15.65 28.65 41.61
C GLY A 468 -16.07 29.83 40.72
N GLU A 469 -15.79 29.75 39.42
CA GLU A 469 -16.17 30.78 38.45
C GLU A 469 -17.67 30.75 38.17
N VAL A 470 -18.27 31.93 38.01
CA VAL A 470 -19.71 32.11 37.74
C VAL A 470 -20.03 32.37 36.27
N GLU A 471 -19.00 32.61 35.44
CA GLU A 471 -19.06 32.84 34.00
C GLU A 471 -17.77 32.32 33.36
N VAL A 472 -17.87 31.78 32.15
CA VAL A 472 -16.71 31.32 31.37
C VAL A 472 -16.11 32.49 30.60
N SER A 473 -14.88 32.87 30.96
CA SER A 473 -14.09 33.88 30.27
C SER A 473 -13.25 33.29 29.13
N ALA A 474 -12.81 34.15 28.21
CA ALA A 474 -11.97 33.75 27.08
C ALA A 474 -10.64 33.12 27.53
N ASP A 475 -10.01 33.68 28.56
CA ASP A 475 -8.73 33.17 29.09
C ASP A 475 -8.88 31.76 29.66
N LEU A 476 -9.95 31.51 30.42
CA LEU A 476 -10.24 30.19 30.96
C LEU A 476 -10.53 29.18 29.84
N ALA A 477 -11.37 29.56 28.87
CA ALA A 477 -11.66 28.71 27.72
C ALA A 477 -10.36 28.37 26.95
N ALA A 478 -9.52 29.36 26.66
CA ALA A 478 -8.25 29.16 25.97
C ALA A 478 -7.29 28.24 26.75
N GLU A 479 -7.16 28.43 28.07
CA GLU A 479 -6.32 27.60 28.94
C GLU A 479 -6.75 26.12 28.88
N ILE A 480 -8.05 25.86 29.08
CA ILE A 480 -8.56 24.50 29.14
C ILE A 480 -8.54 23.83 27.77
N LEU A 481 -8.83 24.56 26.69
CA LEU A 481 -8.79 24.03 25.34
C LEU A 481 -7.34 23.77 24.87
N ALA A 482 -6.36 24.60 25.28
CA ALA A 482 -4.95 24.41 24.94
C ALA A 482 -4.30 23.20 25.63
N SER A 483 -4.77 22.83 26.84
CA SER A 483 -4.28 21.67 27.59
C SER A 483 -4.50 20.31 26.88
N ARG A 484 -5.23 20.28 25.76
CA ARG A 484 -5.50 19.09 24.93
C ARG A 484 -4.30 18.66 24.06
N ASN A 485 -3.32 19.53 23.82
CA ASN A 485 -2.20 19.27 22.91
C ASN A 485 -0.99 18.56 23.56
N GLY A 486 -1.12 18.03 24.78
CA GLY A 486 0.02 17.51 25.57
C GLY A 486 -0.23 16.20 26.32
N GLY A 487 -1.10 15.32 25.82
CA GLY A 487 -1.40 14.02 26.44
C GLY A 487 -1.21 12.85 25.51
#